data_AF-A0A645G4D4-F1
#
_entry.id   AF-A0A645G4D4-F1
#
_cell.length_a   1.000
_cell.length_b   1.000
_cell.length_c   1.000
_cell.angle_alpha   90.00
_cell.angle_beta   90.00
_cell.angle_gamma   90.00
#
_symmetry.space_group_name_H-M   'P 1'
#
loop_
_entity.id
_entity.type
_entity.pdbx_description
1 polymer ?
#
loop_
_entity_poly.entity_id
_entity_poly.type
_entity_poly.pdbx_seq_one_letter_code
_entity_poly.pdbx_strand_id
1 'polypeptide(L)' 'MQKIEEAFLNLSTLPERFKKLEDPFLKLKGYRKRVVHPYVLVYQIDNTTDTVYLARVFHESMNYFKYL' A
#
# COMPACT_ATOMS: atom_id res chain seq x y z
N MET A 1 -5.29 6.00 18.64
CA MET A 1 -4.14 5.20 18.17
C MET A 1 -4.52 4.09 17.17
N GLN A 2 -5.80 3.76 16.93
CA GLN A 2 -6.22 2.55 16.19
C GLN A 2 -6.27 2.63 14.65
N LYS A 3 -6.07 3.81 14.04
CA LYS A 3 -6.35 3.98 12.59
C LYS A 3 -5.45 3.16 11.67
N ILE A 4 -4.20 2.93 12.06
CA ILE A 4 -3.25 2.18 11.23
C ILE A 4 -3.50 0.67 11.30
N GLU A 5 -3.69 0.11 12.49
CA GLU A 5 -3.99 -1.30 12.71
C GLU A 5 -5.29 -1.72 12.00
N GLU A 6 -6.35 -0.92 12.14
CA GLU A 6 -7.59 -1.12 11.39
C GLU A 6 -7.36 -1.04 9.88
N ALA A 7 -6.49 -0.13 9.43
CA ALA A 7 -6.18 -0.04 8.02
C ALA A 7 -5.40 -1.25 7.51
N PHE A 8 -4.52 -1.82 8.32
CA PHE A 8 -3.85 -3.08 8.03
C PHE A 8 -4.85 -4.23 7.90
N LEU A 9 -5.74 -4.40 8.88
CA LEU A 9 -6.77 -5.45 8.85
C LEU A 9 -7.68 -5.30 7.62
N ASN A 10 -8.05 -4.07 7.27
CA ASN A 10 -8.90 -3.80 6.11
C ASN A 10 -8.19 -3.98 4.75
N LEU A 11 -6.87 -4.16 4.71
CA LEU A 11 -6.17 -4.48 3.46
C LEU A 11 -6.56 -5.87 2.95
N SER A 12 -6.81 -6.84 3.83
CA SER A 12 -7.16 -8.21 3.41
C SER A 12 -8.60 -8.35 2.91
N THR A 13 -9.50 -7.41 3.19
CA THR A 13 -10.93 -7.54 2.84
C THR A 13 -11.22 -7.25 1.36
N LEU A 14 -10.59 -6.20 0.80
CA LEU A 14 -10.71 -5.84 -0.61
C LEU A 14 -9.49 -5.03 -1.06
N PRO A 15 -8.30 -5.65 -1.16
CA PRO A 15 -7.05 -4.95 -1.43
C PRO A 15 -7.03 -4.29 -2.82
N GLU A 16 -7.80 -4.81 -3.77
CA GLU A 16 -7.94 -4.27 -5.13
C GLU A 16 -8.59 -2.88 -5.18
N ARG A 17 -9.32 -2.46 -4.15
CA ARG A 17 -10.08 -1.19 -4.13
C ARG A 17 -9.19 0.05 -4.15
N PHE A 18 -7.96 -0.05 -3.67
CA PHE A 18 -7.07 1.10 -3.59
C PHE A 18 -6.28 1.25 -4.89
N LYS A 19 -6.00 2.50 -5.25
CA LYS A 19 -5.35 2.83 -6.51
C LYS A 19 -3.93 2.27 -6.56
N LYS A 20 -3.53 1.82 -7.75
CA LYS A 20 -2.12 1.60 -8.09
C LYS A 20 -1.33 2.89 -7.92
N LEU A 21 -0.03 2.77 -7.67
CA LEU A 21 0.87 3.92 -7.71
C LEU A 21 0.87 4.55 -9.10
N GLU A 22 1.08 5.87 -9.15
CA GLU A 22 1.06 6.65 -10.39
C GLU A 22 2.37 6.51 -11.18
N ASP A 23 3.49 6.27 -10.47
CA ASP A 23 4.77 6.02 -11.09
C ASP A 23 4.68 4.84 -12.09
N PRO A 24 5.11 5.02 -13.36
CA PRO A 24 4.94 4.00 -14.39
C PRO A 24 5.59 2.64 -14.05
N PHE A 25 6.77 2.66 -13.42
CA PHE A 25 7.50 1.44 -13.07
C PHE A 25 6.83 0.69 -11.93
N LEU A 26 6.43 1.40 -10.88
CA LEU A 26 5.72 0.81 -9.75
C LEU A 26 4.30 0.35 -10.12
N LYS A 27 3.63 1.08 -11.02
CA LYS A 27 2.33 0.70 -11.59
C LYS A 27 2.42 -0.60 -12.38
N LEU A 28 3.47 -0.76 -13.20
CA LEU A 28 3.72 -1.98 -13.97
C LEU A 28 3.95 -3.18 -13.05
N LYS A 29 4.68 -2.98 -11.94
CA LYS A 29 4.88 -3.98 -10.88
C LYS A 29 3.65 -4.23 -10.01
N GLY A 30 2.55 -3.52 -10.24
CA GLY A 30 1.29 -3.72 -9.51
C GLY A 30 1.26 -3.17 -8.09
N TYR A 31 2.20 -2.28 -7.71
CA TYR A 31 2.17 -1.64 -6.40
C TYR A 31 0.95 -0.74 -6.24
N ARG A 32 0.34 -0.79 -5.05
CA ARG A 32 -0.81 0.02 -4.63
C ARG A 32 -0.45 0.82 -3.39
N LYS A 33 -1.17 1.95 -3.20
CA LYS A 33 -1.04 2.76 -1.98
C LYS A 33 -2.37 2.95 -1.27
N ARG A 34 -2.31 2.96 0.06
CA ARG A 34 -3.40 3.40 0.94
C ARG A 34 -2.89 4.49 1.87
N VAL A 35 -3.56 5.64 1.85
CA VAL A 35 -3.26 6.75 2.76
C VAL A 35 -4.07 6.57 4.04
N VAL A 36 -3.38 6.60 5.17
CA VAL A 36 -3.91 6.49 6.53
C VAL A 36 -3.20 7.56 7.36
N HIS A 37 -3.66 8.80 7.25
CA HIS A 37 -2.95 9.95 7.78
C HIS A 37 -2.45 9.76 9.23
N PRO A 38 -1.17 10.03 9.51
CA PRO A 38 -0.16 10.63 8.61
C PRO A 38 0.71 9.62 7.86
N TYR A 39 0.24 8.39 7.62
CA TYR A 39 1.00 7.31 6.99
C TYR A 39 0.51 6.95 5.58
N VAL A 40 1.41 6.36 4.79
CA VAL A 40 1.14 5.76 3.48
C VAL A 40 1.62 4.32 3.50
N LEU A 41 0.69 3.39 3.30
CA LEU A 41 0.96 1.96 3.16
C LEU A 41 1.17 1.65 1.68
N VAL A 42 2.28 0.99 1.34
CA VAL A 42 2.57 0.53 -0.02
C VAL A 42 2.65 -0.99 -0.03
N TYR A 43 1.87 -1.63 -0.90
CA TYR A 43 1.69 -3.07 -0.90
C TYR A 43 1.46 -3.63 -2.31
N GLN A 44 1.57 -4.94 -2.43
CA GLN A 44 1.24 -5.72 -3.63
C GLN A 44 0.24 -6.82 -3.27
N ILE A 45 -0.47 -7.29 -4.29
CA ILE A 45 -1.43 -8.40 -4.17
C ILE A 45 -0.88 -9.53 -5.03
N ASP A 46 -0.67 -10.68 -4.42
CA ASP A 46 -0.42 -11.91 -5.15
C ASP A 46 -1.74 -12.68 -5.26
N ASN A 47 -2.33 -12.65 -6.45
CA ASN A 47 -3.58 -13.35 -6.73
C ASN A 47 -3.41 -14.87 -6.85
N THR A 48 -2.17 -15.38 -6.94
CA THR A 48 -1.91 -16.83 -7.01
C THR A 48 -1.96 -17.48 -5.63
N THR A 49 -1.53 -16.74 -4.60
CA THR A 49 -1.48 -17.18 -3.20
C THR A 49 -2.53 -16.49 -2.32
N ASP A 50 -3.39 -15.65 -2.91
CA ASP A 50 -4.38 -14.79 -2.22
C ASP A 50 -3.76 -14.00 -1.06
N THR A 51 -2.54 -13.49 -1.28
CA THR A 51 -1.72 -12.87 -0.23
C THR A 51 -1.48 -11.40 -0.52
N VAL A 52 -1.65 -10.56 0.51
CA VAL A 52 -1.31 -9.13 0.47
C VAL A 52 0.08 -8.93 1.09
N TYR A 53 1.05 -8.55 0.27
CA TYR A 53 2.40 -8.25 0.71
C TYR A 53 2.56 -6.77 0.98
N LEU A 54 2.73 -6.39 2.24
CA LEU A 54 3.10 -5.02 2.58
C LEU A 54 4.59 -4.80 2.29
N ALA A 55 4.90 -3.91 1.36
CA ALA A 55 6.25 -3.59 0.99
C ALA A 55 6.89 -2.61 1.98
N ARG A 56 6.21 -1.49 2.29
CA ARG A 56 6.65 -0.48 3.26
C ARG A 56 5.50 0.35 3.82
N VAL A 57 5.78 0.96 4.97
CA VAL A 57 4.99 2.06 5.56
C VAL A 57 5.85 3.31 5.57
N PHE A 58 5.31 4.41 5.04
CA PHE A 58 5.97 5.71 5.05
C PHE A 58 5.17 6.69 5.88
N HIS A 59 5.85 7.64 6.54
CA HIS A 59 5.18 8.86 6.97
C HIS A 59 4.94 9.75 5.74
N GLU A 60 3.80 10.44 5.66
CA GLU A 60 3.39 11.20 4.48
C GLU A 60 4.33 12.36 4.14
N SER A 61 5.08 12.86 5.12
CA SER A 61 6.12 13.88 4.92
C SER A 61 7.38 13.33 4.22
N MET A 62 7.51 12.00 4.09
CA MET A 62 8.61 11.37 3.37
C MET A 62 8.32 11.34 1.88
N ASN A 63 9.33 11.67 1.08
CA ASN A 63 9.29 11.38 -0.36
C ASN A 63 9.47 9.88 -0.60
N TYR A 64 8.37 9.12 -0.48
CA TYR A 64 8.38 7.66 -0.58
C TYR A 64 8.83 7.16 -1.97
N PHE A 65 8.67 7.94 -3.04
CA PHE A 65 9.19 7.59 -4.37
C PHE A 65 10.71 7.43 -4.41
N LYS A 66 11.44 8.08 -3.49
CA LYS A 66 12.90 7.92 -3.38
C LYS A 66 13.32 6.56 -2.79
N TYR A 67 12.41 5.84 -2.12
CA TYR A 67 12.72 4.68 -1.28
C TYR A 67 11.96 3.40 -1.70
N LEU A 68 11.28 3.44 -2.84
CA LEU A 68 10.58 2.33 -3.51
C LEU A 68 11.28 2.04 -4.84
#